data_AF-A0AAD9J3B9-F1
#
_entry.id   AF-A0AAD9J3B9-F1
#
_cell.length_a   1.000
_cell.length_b   1.000
_cell.length_c   1.000
_cell.angle_alpha   90.00
_cell.angle_beta   90.00
_cell.angle_gamma   90.00
#
_symmetry.space_group_name_H-M   'P 1'
#
loop_
_entity.id
_entity.type
_entity.pdbx_description
1 polymer ?
#
loop_
_entity_poly.entity_id
_entity_poly.type
_entity_poly.pdbx_seq_one_letter_code
_entity_poly.pdbx_strand_id
1 'polypeptide(L)'
;MEQTPCKDSMVADQGRPSEWRISGLRKHSCGEPGSYDGCLYVLEALTGDIYWQFQTGAEVKSSPCVDPTNGHVYFGSHDHCLHALDVLKQTVMWRLELGGSVFSSPCVSLVPHCVYAATLGGSLSAVSPLHGTSLWRCMLGKPLFSSPVAIELGVIIGCVDGAIYCVGHLGQKVRVM
;
A
#
# COMPACT_ATOMS: atom_id res chain seq x y z
N MET A 1 -5.88 -51.17 7.55
CA MET A 1 -5.45 -50.43 8.75
C MET A 1 -5.38 -48.98 8.33
N GLU A 2 -6.55 -48.32 8.29
CA GLU A 2 -7.11 -47.42 9.33
C GLU A 2 -6.64 -45.98 9.08
N GLN A 3 -7.45 -45.15 8.41
CA GLN A 3 -8.50 -44.24 8.93
C GLN A 3 -7.96 -43.09 9.82
N THR A 4 -7.85 -41.89 9.19
CA THR A 4 -8.39 -40.53 9.51
C THR A 4 -8.77 -40.13 10.96
N PRO A 5 -9.01 -38.82 11.29
CA PRO A 5 -8.79 -37.56 10.56
C PRO A 5 -8.26 -36.38 11.44
N CYS A 6 -7.94 -35.24 10.82
CA CYS A 6 -8.27 -33.93 11.44
C CYS A 6 -8.96 -33.07 10.39
N LYS A 7 -10.29 -33.09 10.45
CA LYS A 7 -11.14 -32.02 9.95
C LYS A 7 -10.92 -30.82 10.88
N ASP A 8 -10.73 -29.65 10.31
CA ASP A 8 -11.66 -28.55 10.56
C ASP A 8 -11.71 -27.72 9.29
N SER A 9 -12.64 -28.12 8.42
CA SER A 9 -13.22 -27.24 7.42
C SER A 9 -14.02 -26.18 8.18
N MET A 10 -13.36 -25.12 8.64
CA MET A 10 -14.06 -23.90 8.99
C MET A 10 -14.41 -23.21 7.68
N VAL A 11 -15.70 -23.23 7.37
CA VAL A 11 -16.30 -22.31 6.41
C VAL A 11 -15.84 -20.92 6.86
N ALA A 12 -15.01 -20.27 6.05
CA ALA A 12 -14.73 -18.86 6.24
C ALA A 12 -16.08 -18.15 6.10
N ASP A 13 -16.67 -17.81 7.25
CA ASP A 13 -17.76 -16.86 7.30
C ASP A 13 -17.30 -15.62 6.53
N GLN A 14 -18.18 -15.07 5.69
CA GLN A 14 -17.88 -13.94 4.82
C GLN A 14 -17.78 -12.66 5.67
N GLY A 15 -16.77 -12.63 6.55
CA GLY A 15 -16.54 -11.63 7.56
C GLY A 15 -16.35 -10.26 6.94
N ARG A 16 -17.18 -9.32 7.36
CA ARG A 16 -17.13 -7.92 6.98
C ARG A 16 -15.75 -7.31 7.26
N PRO A 17 -15.40 -6.18 6.63
CA PRO A 17 -14.12 -5.47 6.83
C PRO A 17 -13.71 -5.12 8.28
N SER A 18 -14.54 -5.38 9.28
CA SER A 18 -14.34 -5.00 10.69
C SER A 18 -13.47 -5.96 11.52
N GLU A 19 -13.06 -7.11 10.98
CA GLU A 19 -12.41 -8.18 11.77
C GLU A 19 -10.92 -8.41 11.48
N TRP A 20 -10.29 -7.63 10.59
CA TRP A 20 -8.87 -7.82 10.25
C TRP A 20 -8.04 -6.53 10.38
N ARG A 21 -6.75 -6.69 10.65
CA ARG A 21 -5.73 -5.63 10.68
C ARG A 21 -4.60 -5.98 9.74
N ILE A 22 -4.10 -5.00 9.00
CA ILE A 22 -3.00 -5.20 8.05
C ILE A 22 -1.75 -4.50 8.58
N SER A 23 -0.67 -5.26 8.73
CA SER A 23 0.61 -4.76 9.20
C SER A 23 1.69 -5.09 8.17
N GLY A 24 2.46 -4.08 7.78
CA GLY A 24 3.66 -4.27 6.95
C GLY A 24 4.90 -4.67 7.75
N LEU A 25 4.78 -4.99 9.05
CA LEU A 25 5.93 -5.13 9.94
C LEU A 25 5.81 -6.29 10.94
N ARG A 26 6.78 -7.20 10.89
CA ARG A 26 7.32 -7.87 12.09
C ARG A 26 8.80 -7.52 12.21
N LYS A 27 9.22 -6.93 13.34
CA LYS A 27 10.64 -6.84 13.68
C LYS A 27 11.13 -8.25 13.99
N HIS A 28 12.15 -8.74 13.29
CA HIS A 28 12.89 -9.90 13.78
C HIS A 28 13.54 -9.54 15.13
N SER A 29 13.47 -10.46 16.09
CA SER A 29 14.10 -10.35 17.42
C SER A 29 15.64 -10.54 17.39
N CYS A 30 16.30 -10.37 16.25
CA CYS A 30 17.76 -10.31 16.19
C CYS A 30 18.19 -8.84 16.25
N GLY A 31 19.23 -8.56 17.02
CA GLY A 31 19.66 -7.21 17.43
C GLY A 31 20.20 -6.29 16.33
N GLU A 32 19.70 -6.37 15.10
CA GLU A 32 20.00 -5.42 14.02
C GLU A 32 18.80 -4.50 13.76
N PRO A 33 18.90 -3.19 14.06
CA PRO A 33 17.86 -2.23 13.68
C PRO A 33 17.82 -2.08 12.16
N GLY A 34 16.84 -2.73 11.50
CA GLY A 34 16.51 -2.45 10.09
C GLY A 34 16.17 -3.65 9.21
N SER A 35 16.23 -4.89 9.69
CA SER A 35 15.85 -6.06 8.88
C SER A 35 14.32 -6.19 8.81
N TYR A 36 13.74 -5.69 7.73
CA TYR A 36 12.36 -5.97 7.35
C TYR A 36 12.35 -7.24 6.50
N ASP A 37 11.46 -8.18 6.80
CA ASP A 37 11.31 -9.46 6.09
C ASP A 37 10.67 -9.33 4.69
N GLY A 38 10.32 -8.11 4.27
CA GLY A 38 9.67 -7.84 2.99
C GLY A 38 8.26 -8.43 2.88
N CYS A 39 7.65 -8.79 4.01
CA CYS A 39 6.33 -9.40 4.07
C CYS A 39 5.25 -8.38 4.43
N LEU A 40 4.10 -8.48 3.77
CA LEU A 40 2.85 -7.92 4.25
C LEU A 40 2.09 -9.01 5.03
N TYR A 41 1.63 -8.68 6.23
CA TYR A 41 0.84 -9.58 7.06
C TYR A 41 -0.58 -9.07 7.20
N VAL A 42 -1.53 -9.95 6.99
CA VAL A 42 -2.93 -9.76 7.36
C VAL A 42 -3.19 -10.58 8.61
N LEU A 43 -3.64 -9.89 9.65
CA LEU A 43 -3.88 -10.46 10.96
C LEU A 43 -5.38 -10.40 11.26
N GLU A 44 -5.89 -11.42 11.95
CA GLU A 44 -7.19 -11.33 12.59
C GLU A 44 -7.13 -10.29 13.71
N ALA A 45 -8.11 -9.38 13.76
CA ALA A 45 -8.08 -8.20 14.62
C ALA A 45 -8.17 -8.53 16.12
N LEU A 46 -8.87 -9.62 16.45
CA LEU A 46 -9.15 -10.02 17.83
C LEU A 46 -8.03 -10.89 18.43
N THR A 47 -7.53 -11.86 17.68
CA THR A 47 -6.52 -12.82 18.14
C THR A 47 -5.09 -12.37 17.82
N GLY A 48 -4.91 -11.60 16.73
CA GLY A 48 -3.61 -11.30 16.16
C GLY A 48 -3.02 -12.46 15.34
N ASP A 49 -3.80 -13.52 15.08
CA ASP A 49 -3.37 -14.66 14.28
C ASP A 49 -3.15 -14.27 12.83
N ILE A 50 -2.17 -14.89 12.17
CA ILE A 50 -1.86 -14.60 10.77
C ILE A 50 -2.94 -15.25 9.89
N TYR A 51 -3.79 -14.42 9.30
CA TYR A 51 -4.77 -14.83 8.31
C TYR A 51 -4.12 -15.07 6.95
N TRP A 52 -3.23 -14.16 6.53
CA TRP A 52 -2.52 -14.25 5.25
C TRP A 52 -1.17 -13.55 5.31
N GLN A 53 -0.20 -14.06 4.55
CA GLN A 53 1.14 -13.50 4.40
C GLN A 53 1.47 -13.37 2.92
N PHE A 54 1.93 -12.19 2.52
CA PHE A 54 2.34 -11.91 1.15
C PHE A 54 3.80 -11.44 1.11
N GLN A 55 4.65 -12.16 0.38
CA GLN A 55 6.06 -11.83 0.21
C GLN A 55 6.24 -10.87 -0.96
N THR A 56 6.88 -9.72 -0.73
CA THR A 56 7.36 -8.83 -1.79
C THR A 56 8.83 -9.05 -2.11
N GLY A 57 9.30 -8.44 -3.21
CA GLY A 57 10.69 -8.58 -3.65
C GLY A 57 11.73 -7.79 -2.85
N ALA A 58 11.28 -6.91 -1.94
CA ALA A 58 12.14 -6.10 -1.06
C ALA A 58 11.36 -5.63 0.17
N GLU A 59 11.93 -4.74 0.99
CA GLU A 59 11.30 -4.30 2.23
C GLU A 59 9.99 -3.54 2.02
N VAL A 60 8.96 -3.89 2.81
CA VAL A 60 7.73 -3.10 2.93
C VAL A 60 7.91 -2.13 4.09
N LYS A 61 8.20 -0.87 3.79
CA LYS A 61 8.31 0.20 4.81
C LYS A 61 7.09 1.12 4.85
N SER A 62 6.24 1.06 3.83
CA SER A 62 5.02 1.83 3.74
C SER A 62 3.93 1.24 4.64
N SER A 63 3.03 2.08 5.15
CA SER A 63 1.78 1.59 5.73
C SER A 63 0.80 1.24 4.62
N PRO A 64 0.12 0.08 4.66
CA PRO A 64 -0.93 -0.25 3.70
C PRO A 64 -2.12 0.71 3.88
N CYS A 65 -2.81 1.01 2.79
CA CYS A 65 -4.09 1.71 2.79
C CYS A 65 -5.19 0.80 2.28
N VAL A 66 -6.38 0.96 2.84
CA VAL A 66 -7.57 0.15 2.51
C VAL A 66 -8.56 1.04 1.77
N ASP A 67 -9.09 0.55 0.66
CA ASP A 67 -10.21 1.17 -0.02
C ASP A 67 -11.50 0.94 0.77
N PRO A 68 -12.18 1.98 1.27
CA PRO A 68 -13.38 1.81 2.06
C PRO A 68 -14.59 1.32 1.23
N THR A 69 -14.51 1.33 -0.11
CA THR A 69 -15.63 0.95 -0.99
C THR A 69 -15.66 -0.54 -1.32
N ASN A 70 -14.49 -1.17 -1.42
CA ASN A 70 -14.35 -2.56 -1.87
C ASN A 70 -13.45 -3.42 -0.96
N GLY A 71 -12.75 -2.81 0.00
CA GLY A 71 -11.86 -3.52 0.92
C GLY A 71 -10.51 -3.94 0.32
N HIS A 72 -10.19 -3.51 -0.91
CA HIS A 72 -8.87 -3.76 -1.50
C HIS A 72 -7.78 -2.99 -0.76
N VAL A 73 -6.57 -3.54 -0.82
CA VAL A 73 -5.44 -3.06 -0.03
C VAL A 73 -4.33 -2.66 -0.96
N TYR A 74 -3.81 -1.45 -0.77
CA TYR A 74 -2.71 -0.91 -1.56
C TYR A 74 -1.53 -0.60 -0.66
N PHE A 75 -0.33 -0.95 -1.10
CA PHE A 75 0.89 -0.67 -0.36
C PHE A 75 2.10 -0.57 -1.29
N GLY A 76 3.09 0.21 -0.86
CA GLY A 76 4.36 0.38 -1.54
C GLY A 76 5.45 -0.51 -0.96
N SER A 77 6.36 -0.98 -1.82
CA SER A 77 7.56 -1.69 -1.41
C SER A 77 8.82 -1.03 -1.98
N HIS A 78 9.96 -1.36 -1.37
CA HIS A 78 11.27 -0.99 -1.87
C HIS A 78 11.63 -1.65 -3.20
N ASP A 79 10.85 -2.63 -3.65
CA ASP A 79 10.95 -3.32 -4.95
C ASP A 79 10.49 -2.45 -6.14
N HIS A 80 10.39 -1.15 -5.90
CA HIS A 80 9.96 -0.10 -6.83
C HIS A 80 8.50 -0.22 -7.29
N CYS A 81 7.70 -1.03 -6.60
CA CYS A 81 6.33 -1.30 -7.01
C CYS A 81 5.28 -0.86 -5.98
N LEU A 82 4.14 -0.46 -6.52
CA LEU A 82 2.87 -0.36 -5.80
C LEU A 82 2.09 -1.65 -6.06
N HIS A 83 1.62 -2.28 -5.00
CA HIS A 83 0.89 -3.54 -5.04
C HIS A 83 -0.56 -3.30 -4.62
N ALA A 84 -1.48 -4.04 -5.25
CA ALA A 84 -2.89 -4.09 -4.88
C ALA A 84 -3.32 -5.52 -4.63
N LEU A 85 -3.94 -5.75 -3.48
CA LEU A 85 -4.37 -7.07 -3.04
C LEU A 85 -5.87 -7.08 -2.73
N ASP A 86 -6.50 -8.18 -3.10
CA ASP A 86 -7.78 -8.59 -2.55
C ASP A 86 -7.51 -9.53 -1.38
N VAL A 87 -7.59 -9.00 -0.15
CA VAL A 87 -7.30 -9.75 1.06
C VAL A 87 -8.33 -10.85 1.32
N LEU A 88 -9.58 -10.65 0.92
CA LEU A 88 -10.64 -11.64 1.09
C LEU A 88 -10.43 -12.85 0.18
N LYS A 89 -9.95 -12.61 -1.04
CA LYS A 89 -9.59 -13.68 -1.99
C LYS A 89 -8.15 -14.18 -1.83
N GLN A 90 -7.33 -13.50 -1.04
CA GLN A 90 -5.88 -13.76 -0.91
C GLN A 90 -5.15 -13.73 -2.27
N THR A 91 -5.55 -12.81 -3.14
CA THR A 91 -4.99 -12.68 -4.50
C THR A 91 -4.38 -11.32 -4.75
N VAL A 92 -3.31 -11.30 -5.55
CA VAL A 92 -2.76 -10.05 -6.11
C VAL A 92 -3.65 -9.61 -7.26
N MET A 93 -4.20 -8.40 -7.16
CA MET A 93 -4.99 -7.80 -8.24
C MET A 93 -4.08 -7.27 -9.33
N TRP A 94 -3.09 -6.47 -8.93
CA TRP A 94 -2.11 -5.89 -9.83
C TRP A 94 -0.85 -5.46 -9.09
N ARG A 95 0.23 -5.31 -9.86
CA ARG A 95 1.51 -4.74 -9.44
C ARG A 95 1.92 -3.69 -10.47
N LEU A 96 2.27 -2.50 -10.01
CA LEU A 96 2.69 -1.40 -10.87
C LEU A 96 4.09 -0.91 -10.49
N GLU A 97 5.00 -0.92 -11.45
CA GLU A 97 6.35 -0.37 -11.27
C GLU A 97 6.34 1.17 -11.42
N LEU A 98 6.83 1.85 -10.39
CA LEU A 98 6.86 3.32 -10.32
C LEU A 98 8.24 3.93 -10.59
N GLY A 99 9.24 3.09 -10.86
CA GLY A 99 10.61 3.50 -11.22
C GLY A 99 11.43 4.08 -10.06
N GLY A 100 11.00 3.83 -8.82
CA GLY A 100 11.71 4.24 -7.61
C GLY A 100 11.07 3.59 -6.38
N SER A 101 11.83 3.45 -5.29
CA SER A 101 11.33 2.79 -4.07
C SER A 101 10.13 3.53 -3.50
N VAL A 102 9.06 2.78 -3.23
CA VAL A 102 7.80 3.32 -2.70
C VAL A 102 7.86 3.23 -1.18
N PHE A 103 8.54 4.21 -0.58
CA PHE A 103 8.75 4.27 0.86
C PHE A 103 7.52 4.81 1.60
N SER A 104 6.91 5.86 1.07
CA SER A 104 5.80 6.56 1.70
C SER A 104 4.49 5.76 1.60
N SER A 105 3.63 5.85 2.61
CA SER A 105 2.31 5.20 2.61
C SER A 105 1.43 5.76 1.49
N PRO A 106 0.88 4.93 0.58
CA PRO A 106 -0.05 5.40 -0.44
C PRO A 106 -1.35 5.93 0.17
N CYS A 107 -2.07 6.78 -0.56
CA CYS A 107 -3.38 7.27 -0.13
C CYS A 107 -4.45 7.02 -1.19
N VAL A 108 -5.67 6.72 -0.73
CA VAL A 108 -6.84 6.51 -1.58
C VAL A 108 -7.70 7.77 -1.52
N SER A 109 -8.08 8.27 -2.69
CA SER A 109 -9.15 9.26 -2.84
C SER A 109 -10.39 8.56 -3.40
N LEU A 110 -11.57 8.98 -2.96
CA LEU A 110 -12.85 8.49 -3.48
C LEU A 110 -13.39 9.36 -4.63
N VAL A 111 -13.01 10.64 -4.67
CA VAL A 111 -13.48 11.59 -5.67
C VAL A 111 -12.31 12.48 -6.13
N PRO A 112 -11.69 12.18 -7.30
CA PRO A 112 -11.88 10.99 -8.12
C PRO A 112 -11.32 9.74 -7.42
N HIS A 113 -11.83 8.56 -7.81
CA HIS A 113 -11.39 7.28 -7.26
C HIS A 113 -9.99 6.93 -7.77
N CYS A 114 -8.97 7.19 -6.96
CA CYS A 114 -7.56 7.12 -7.34
C CYS A 114 -6.71 6.68 -6.16
N VAL A 115 -5.66 5.91 -6.44
CA VAL A 115 -4.58 5.66 -5.47
C VAL A 115 -3.40 6.55 -5.83
N TYR A 116 -2.91 7.32 -4.87
CA TYR A 116 -1.71 8.12 -5.01
C TYR A 116 -0.55 7.48 -4.29
N ALA A 117 0.59 7.41 -4.97
CA ALA A 117 1.82 6.86 -4.43
C ALA A 117 2.98 7.76 -4.81
N ALA A 118 3.90 7.94 -3.86
CA ALA A 118 5.10 8.72 -4.05
C ALA A 118 6.35 7.83 -3.89
N THR A 119 7.40 8.19 -4.63
CA THR A 119 8.64 7.43 -4.63
C THR A 119 9.81 8.26 -4.15
N LEU A 120 10.84 7.57 -3.65
CA LEU A 120 12.14 8.17 -3.38
C LEU A 120 12.88 8.58 -4.66
N GLY A 121 12.43 8.14 -5.84
CA GLY A 121 12.88 8.64 -7.14
C GLY A 121 12.34 10.03 -7.48
N GLY A 122 11.48 10.59 -6.63
CA GLY A 122 10.91 11.93 -6.82
C GLY A 122 9.74 11.98 -7.80
N SER A 123 9.02 10.87 -7.93
CA SER A 123 7.79 10.79 -8.70
C SER A 123 6.57 10.70 -7.77
N LEU A 124 5.54 11.47 -8.08
CA LEU A 124 4.18 11.29 -7.56
C LEU A 124 3.32 10.73 -8.69
N SER A 125 2.63 9.62 -8.44
CA SER A 125 1.77 8.97 -9.43
C SER A 125 0.35 8.82 -8.92
N ALA A 126 -0.61 9.03 -9.81
CA ALA A 126 -2.00 8.61 -9.62
C ALA A 126 -2.27 7.34 -10.40
N VAL A 127 -2.94 6.39 -9.75
CA VAL A 127 -3.16 5.06 -10.28
C VAL A 127 -4.65 4.72 -10.18
N SER A 128 -5.19 4.09 -11.23
CA SER A 128 -6.53 3.53 -11.22
C SER A 128 -6.60 2.38 -10.20
N PRO A 129 -7.45 2.46 -9.17
CA PRO A 129 -7.53 1.42 -8.14
C PRO A 129 -7.96 0.05 -8.72
N LEU A 130 -8.81 0.07 -9.75
CA LEU A 130 -9.36 -1.14 -10.36
C LEU A 130 -8.37 -1.88 -11.26
N HIS A 131 -7.62 -1.14 -12.09
CA HIS A 131 -6.77 -1.73 -13.14
C HIS A 131 -5.28 -1.64 -12.86
N GLY A 132 -4.85 -0.85 -11.86
CA GLY A 132 -3.44 -0.58 -11.61
C GLY A 132 -2.77 0.25 -12.70
N THR A 133 -3.53 0.90 -13.57
CA THR A 133 -2.98 1.74 -14.64
C THR A 133 -2.58 3.10 -14.10
N SER A 134 -1.39 3.58 -14.45
CA SER A 134 -0.93 4.93 -14.11
C SER A 134 -1.74 5.95 -14.91
N LEU A 135 -2.58 6.75 -14.22
CA LEU A 135 -3.38 7.83 -14.80
C LEU A 135 -2.50 9.02 -15.15
N TRP A 136 -1.60 9.39 -14.25
CA TRP A 136 -0.58 10.40 -14.50
C TRP A 136 0.62 10.19 -13.59
N ARG A 137 1.73 10.81 -13.97
CA ARG A 137 2.98 10.86 -13.20
C ARG A 137 3.53 12.28 -13.23
N CYS A 138 3.77 12.83 -12.05
CA CYS A 138 4.41 14.12 -11.87
C CYS A 138 5.84 13.91 -11.36
N MET A 139 6.83 14.45 -12.07
CA MET A 139 8.23 14.41 -11.66
C MET A 139 8.56 15.67 -10.85
N LEU A 140 8.83 15.49 -9.56
CA LEU A 140 9.33 16.55 -8.68
C LEU A 140 10.86 16.60 -8.67
N GLY A 141 11.53 15.53 -9.10
CA GLY A 141 12.98 15.49 -9.35
C GLY A 141 13.84 15.41 -8.09
N LYS A 142 13.21 15.32 -6.92
CA LYS A 142 13.82 15.13 -5.61
C LYS A 142 13.02 14.12 -4.80
N PRO A 143 13.65 13.33 -3.91
CA PRO A 143 12.96 12.27 -3.18
C PRO A 143 11.75 12.77 -2.38
N LEU A 144 10.70 11.94 -2.34
CA LEU A 144 9.46 12.21 -1.59
C LEU A 144 9.37 11.20 -0.45
N PHE A 145 9.66 11.65 0.77
CA PHE A 145 9.59 10.81 1.97
C PHE A 145 8.24 10.86 2.67
N SER A 146 7.50 11.97 2.51
CA SER A 146 6.20 12.14 3.15
C SER A 146 5.10 11.37 2.41
N SER A 147 4.14 10.82 3.16
CA SER A 147 2.93 10.23 2.59
C SER A 147 2.06 11.30 1.91
N PRO A 148 1.62 11.09 0.66
CA PRO A 148 0.69 12.00 -0.01
C PRO A 148 -0.64 12.09 0.73
N VAL A 149 -1.24 13.28 0.74
CA VAL A 149 -2.58 13.51 1.31
C VAL A 149 -3.50 14.02 0.22
N ALA A 150 -4.55 13.27 -0.08
CA ALA A 150 -5.61 13.71 -0.99
C ALA A 150 -6.53 14.71 -0.27
N ILE A 151 -6.80 15.82 -0.94
CA ILE A 151 -7.74 16.87 -0.57
C ILE A 151 -8.66 17.16 -1.76
N GLU A 152 -9.72 17.96 -1.56
CA GLU A 152 -10.70 18.25 -2.62
C GLU A 152 -10.08 18.83 -3.92
N LEU A 153 -9.01 19.61 -3.80
CA LEU A 153 -8.36 20.27 -4.93
C LEU A 153 -7.29 19.40 -5.62
N GLY A 154 -6.84 18.30 -4.99
CA GLY A 154 -5.69 17.55 -5.45
C GLY A 154 -4.98 16.76 -4.36
N VAL A 155 -3.66 16.66 -4.47
CA VAL A 155 -2.81 15.88 -3.58
C VAL A 155 -1.67 16.75 -3.09
N ILE A 156 -1.53 16.83 -1.77
CA ILE A 156 -0.45 17.54 -1.10
C ILE A 156 0.66 16.54 -0.78
N ILE A 157 1.91 16.94 -1.05
CA ILE A 157 3.09 16.17 -0.66
C ILE A 157 4.28 17.08 -0.33
N GLY A 158 5.03 16.70 0.71
CA GLY A 158 6.30 17.33 1.07
C GLY A 158 7.47 16.71 0.29
N CYS A 159 8.43 17.55 -0.03
CA CYS A 159 9.63 17.16 -0.77
C CYS A 159 10.89 17.49 0.03
N VAL A 160 11.98 16.76 -0.22
CA VAL A 160 13.28 16.97 0.45
C VAL A 160 13.90 18.33 0.12
N ASP A 161 13.46 18.98 -0.97
CA ASP A 161 13.87 20.35 -1.28
C ASP A 161 13.35 21.41 -0.29
N GLY A 162 12.54 21.00 0.70
CA GLY A 162 11.93 21.87 1.70
C GLY A 162 10.62 22.49 1.25
N ALA A 163 10.15 22.19 0.04
CA ALA A 163 8.90 22.70 -0.50
C ALA A 163 7.72 21.74 -0.26
N ILE A 164 6.52 22.32 -0.27
CA ILE A 164 5.26 21.57 -0.29
C ILE A 164 4.61 21.77 -1.66
N TYR A 165 4.30 20.65 -2.30
CA TYR A 165 3.67 20.62 -3.61
C TYR A 165 2.19 20.25 -3.48
N CYS A 166 1.35 20.92 -4.24
CA CYS A 166 -0.02 20.51 -4.49
C CYS A 166 -0.12 20.10 -5.96
N VAL A 167 -0.51 18.86 -6.22
CA VAL A 167 -0.72 18.34 -7.57
C VAL A 167 -2.21 18.09 -7.74
N GLY A 168 -2.85 18.78 -8.67
CA GLY A 168 -4.26 18.58 -8.96
C GLY A 168 -4.55 17.14 -9.39
N HIS A 169 -5.79 16.69 -9.25
CA HIS A 169 -6.19 15.32 -9.62
C HIS A 169 -5.97 14.96 -11.10
N LEU A 170 -5.76 15.96 -11.97
CA LEU A 170 -5.41 15.81 -13.38
C LEU A 170 -3.90 15.89 -13.65
N GLY A 171 -3.06 16.01 -12.62
CA GLY A 171 -1.60 16.05 -12.74
C GLY A 171 -0.99 17.45 -12.87
N GLN A 172 -1.78 18.53 -12.84
CA GLN A 172 -1.22 19.89 -12.82
C GLN A 172 -0.49 20.20 -11.50
N LYS A 173 0.80 20.55 -11.58
CA LYS A 173 1.60 20.91 -10.40
C LYS A 173 1.46 22.38 -10.05
N VAL A 174 1.17 22.66 -8.78
CA VAL A 174 1.25 23.98 -8.17
C VAL A 174 2.19 23.88 -6.96
N ARG A 175 3.26 24.69 -6.96
CA ARG A 175 4.10 24.83 -5.76
C ARG A 175 3.39 25.78 -4.80
N VAL A 176 3.20 25.36 -3.55
CA VAL A 176 2.44 26.12 -2.56
C VAL A 176 3.34 27.01 -1.71
N MET A 177 4.50 26.50 -1.27
CA MET A 177 5.53 27.21 -0.49
C MET A 177 6.93 26.72 -0.90
#